data_AF-A0A0D2NI65-F1
#
_entry.id   AF-A0A0D2NI65-F1
#
_cell.length_a   1.000
_cell.length_b   1.000
_cell.length_c   1.000
_cell.angle_alpha   90.00
_cell.angle_beta   90.00
_cell.angle_gamma   90.00
#
_symmetry.space_group_name_H-M   'P 1'
#
loop_
_entity.id
_entity.type
_entity.pdbx_description
1 polymer ?
#
loop_
_entity_poly.entity_id
_entity_poly.type
_entity_poly.pdbx_seq_one_letter_code
_entity_poly.pdbx_strand_id
1 'polypeptide(L)'
;MLWFHCINNSLSLSVNKSCSLISSIIKFQMDRSSLSVSVTFFLLLILLTTEMGPMSAEAKTCETQSGKFKGMCMSSTNCASVCKSEPGFDGGHCQGFRRQCVCTKPC
;
A
#
# COMPACT_ATOMS: atom_id res chain seq x y z
N MET A 1 13.80 -20.55 -2.28
CA MET A 1 12.88 -19.76 -1.42
C MET A 1 11.84 -18.93 -2.19
N LEU A 2 11.67 -19.10 -3.52
CA LEU A 2 10.67 -18.32 -4.30
C LEU A 2 9.31 -19.03 -4.43
N TRP A 3 9.28 -20.35 -4.24
CA TRP A 3 8.06 -21.17 -4.40
C TRP A 3 7.01 -20.89 -3.32
N PHE A 4 7.43 -20.63 -2.08
CA PHE A 4 6.54 -20.33 -0.97
C PHE A 4 5.85 -18.95 -1.08
N HIS A 5 6.46 -17.99 -1.78
CA HIS A 5 5.92 -16.64 -1.88
C HIS A 5 4.80 -16.50 -2.94
N CYS A 6 4.74 -17.35 -3.96
CA CYS A 6 3.65 -17.32 -4.95
C CYS A 6 2.37 -18.08 -4.51
N ILE A 7 2.42 -18.82 -3.39
CA ILE A 7 1.23 -19.49 -2.84
C ILE A 7 0.42 -18.53 -1.94
N ASN A 8 1.07 -17.57 -1.26
CA ASN A 8 0.46 -16.84 -0.15
C ASN A 8 -0.12 -15.45 -0.49
N ASN A 9 -0.08 -15.02 -1.76
CA ASN A 9 -0.56 -13.69 -2.14
C ASN A 9 -1.49 -13.72 -3.36
N SER A 10 -2.77 -14.01 -3.10
CA SER A 10 -3.86 -14.06 -4.09
C SER A 10 -4.38 -12.70 -4.56
N LEU A 11 -3.69 -11.57 -4.36
CA LEU A 11 -4.28 -10.24 -4.61
C LEU A 11 -3.57 -9.34 -5.63
N SER A 12 -2.89 -9.89 -6.64
CA SER A 12 -2.45 -9.07 -7.78
C SER A 12 -2.31 -9.88 -9.05
N LEU A 13 -3.24 -9.71 -10.01
CA LEU A 13 -3.11 -10.23 -11.38
C LEU A 13 -1.74 -9.86 -12.01
N SER A 14 -1.16 -8.73 -11.60
CA SER A 14 0.18 -8.26 -12.01
C SER A 14 1.32 -9.12 -11.43
N VAL A 15 1.19 -9.59 -10.19
CA VAL A 15 2.16 -10.49 -9.53
C VAL A 15 2.07 -11.90 -10.13
N ASN A 16 0.88 -12.34 -10.54
CA ASN A 16 0.69 -13.66 -11.16
C ASN A 16 1.34 -13.74 -12.57
N LYS A 17 1.17 -12.70 -13.40
CA LYS A 17 1.88 -12.56 -14.70
C LYS A 17 3.39 -12.48 -14.53
N SER A 18 3.86 -11.72 -13.54
CA SER A 18 5.29 -11.58 -13.24
C SER A 18 5.89 -12.90 -12.72
N CYS A 19 5.19 -13.63 -11.84
CA CYS A 19 5.64 -14.94 -11.34
C CYS A 19 5.67 -15.99 -12.47
N SER A 20 4.73 -15.95 -13.42
CA SER A 20 4.74 -16.79 -14.62
C SER A 20 5.92 -16.48 -15.55
N LEU A 21 6.19 -15.20 -15.82
CA LEU A 21 7.33 -14.76 -16.65
C LEU A 21 8.67 -15.12 -16.00
N ILE A 22 8.84 -14.84 -14.72
CA ILE A 22 10.06 -15.18 -13.96
C ILE A 22 10.31 -16.70 -13.97
N SER A 23 9.27 -17.52 -13.81
CA SER A 23 9.38 -18.99 -13.88
C SER A 23 9.81 -19.51 -15.25
N SER A 24 9.28 -18.94 -16.34
CA SER A 24 9.67 -19.29 -17.71
C SER A 24 11.10 -18.85 -18.03
N ILE A 25 11.52 -17.67 -17.56
CA ILE A 25 12.89 -17.16 -17.78
C ILE A 25 13.91 -17.98 -16.98
N ILE A 26 13.60 -18.37 -15.73
CA ILE A 26 14.46 -19.24 -14.92
C ILE A 26 14.61 -20.63 -15.58
N LYS A 27 13.53 -21.21 -16.13
CA LYS A 27 13.61 -22.46 -16.89
C LYS A 27 14.49 -22.33 -18.14
N PHE A 28 14.33 -21.24 -18.89
CA PHE A 28 15.13 -20.96 -20.09
C PHE A 28 16.62 -20.74 -19.78
N GLN A 29 16.93 -20.11 -18.64
CA GLN A 29 18.32 -19.89 -18.21
C GLN A 29 18.99 -21.18 -17.70
N MET A 30 18.25 -22.08 -17.03
CA MET A 30 18.81 -23.36 -16.58
C MET A 30 19.28 -24.24 -17.75
N ASP A 31 18.64 -24.12 -18.91
CA ASP A 31 19.01 -24.84 -20.14
C ASP A 31 20.33 -24.31 -20.78
N ARG A 32 20.69 -23.05 -20.55
CA ARG A 32 21.87 -22.39 -21.14
C ARG A 32 22.95 -22.08 -20.10
N SER A 33 23.72 -23.09 -19.73
CA SER A 33 24.81 -22.97 -18.75
C SER A 33 26.05 -22.24 -19.29
N SER A 34 26.24 -20.99 -18.87
CA SER A 34 27.55 -20.33 -18.84
C SER A 34 27.67 -19.44 -17.59
N LEU A 35 28.73 -19.62 -16.80
CA LEU A 35 28.90 -18.99 -15.48
C LEU A 35 28.80 -17.45 -15.52
N SER A 36 29.26 -16.83 -16.61
CA SER A 36 29.24 -15.37 -16.79
C SER A 36 27.83 -14.79 -17.06
N VAL A 37 26.97 -15.56 -17.75
CA VAL A 37 25.58 -15.15 -18.03
C VAL A 37 24.72 -15.30 -16.78
N SER A 38 25.02 -16.32 -15.97
CA SER A 38 24.35 -16.60 -14.69
C SER A 38 24.44 -15.41 -13.72
N VAL A 39 25.64 -14.89 -13.45
CA VAL A 39 25.85 -13.78 -12.50
C VAL A 39 25.14 -12.50 -12.95
N THR A 40 25.27 -12.15 -14.22
CA THR A 40 24.63 -10.95 -14.79
C THR A 40 23.11 -11.04 -14.73
N PHE A 41 22.55 -12.23 -14.97
CA PHE A 41 21.12 -12.47 -14.89
C PHE A 41 20.58 -12.41 -13.45
N PHE A 42 21.30 -12.99 -12.48
CA PHE A 42 20.92 -12.88 -11.07
C PHE A 42 20.93 -11.42 -10.58
N LEU A 43 21.92 -10.63 -10.99
CA LEU A 43 21.95 -9.19 -10.69
C LEU A 43 20.75 -8.47 -11.30
N LEU A 44 20.43 -8.73 -12.57
CA LEU A 44 19.29 -8.11 -13.24
C LEU A 44 17.95 -8.50 -12.58
N LEU A 45 17.79 -9.76 -12.16
CA LEU A 45 16.60 -10.20 -11.42
C LEU A 45 16.44 -9.49 -10.09
N ILE A 46 17.53 -9.26 -9.35
CA ILE A 46 17.48 -8.54 -8.08
C ILE A 46 16.98 -7.11 -8.32
N LEU A 47 17.51 -6.40 -9.33
CA LEU A 47 17.04 -5.05 -9.70
C LEU A 47 15.56 -5.00 -10.13
N LEU A 48 15.03 -6.08 -10.72
CA LEU A 48 13.63 -6.18 -11.16
C LEU A 48 12.67 -6.68 -10.07
N THR A 49 13.15 -6.92 -8.85
CA THR A 49 12.32 -7.35 -7.71
C THR A 49 12.33 -6.37 -6.54
N THR A 50 13.11 -5.29 -6.63
CA THR A 50 13.29 -4.27 -5.58
C THR A 50 12.14 -3.26 -5.45
N GLU A 51 11.01 -3.45 -6.13
CA GLU A 51 9.83 -2.56 -6.05
C GLU A 51 8.97 -2.75 -4.78
N MET A 52 9.43 -3.53 -3.80
CA MET A 52 8.77 -3.65 -2.51
C MET A 52 9.26 -2.55 -1.56
N GLY A 53 8.77 -1.33 -1.77
CA GLY A 53 8.73 -0.33 -0.71
C GLY A 53 7.92 -0.89 0.48
N PRO A 54 8.15 -0.42 1.72
CA PRO A 54 7.35 -0.82 2.86
C PRO A 54 5.88 -0.55 2.51
N MET A 55 5.10 -1.62 2.33
CA MET A 55 3.66 -1.50 2.26
C MET A 55 3.22 -1.04 3.64
N SER A 56 3.07 0.27 3.79
CA SER A 56 2.34 0.84 4.91
C SER A 56 0.98 0.17 4.89
N ALA A 57 0.77 -0.76 5.80
CA ALA A 57 -0.57 -1.18 6.18
C ALA A 57 -1.16 0.02 6.92
N GLU A 58 -1.54 1.07 6.18
CA GLU A 58 -2.41 2.09 6.70
C GLU A 58 -3.69 1.35 7.09
N ALA A 59 -3.94 1.23 8.39
CA ALA A 59 -5.22 0.77 8.89
C ALA A 59 -6.30 1.57 8.16
N LYS A 60 -7.27 0.87 7.56
CA LYS A 60 -8.30 1.54 6.77
C LYS A 60 -8.97 2.57 7.67
N THR A 61 -8.79 3.84 7.39
CA THR A 61 -9.41 4.90 8.19
C THR A 61 -10.70 5.27 7.51
N CYS A 62 -11.82 5.15 8.21
CA CYS A 62 -13.09 5.66 7.69
C CYS A 62 -13.23 7.14 8.01
N GLU A 63 -13.71 7.89 7.04
CA GLU A 63 -13.95 9.32 7.13
C GLU A 63 -15.46 9.60 7.17
N THR A 64 -15.89 10.41 8.14
CA THR A 64 -17.28 10.87 8.26
C THR A 64 -17.30 12.36 8.53
N GLN A 65 -18.16 13.12 7.84
CA GLN A 65 -18.32 14.54 8.13
C GLN A 65 -18.86 14.77 9.56
N SER A 66 -18.23 15.69 10.31
CA SER A 66 -18.70 16.05 11.66
C SER A 66 -20.09 16.69 11.60
N GLY A 67 -21.01 16.20 12.43
CA GLY A 67 -22.33 16.84 12.62
C GLY A 67 -22.32 17.99 13.63
N LYS A 68 -21.25 18.10 14.43
CA LYS A 68 -21.09 19.09 15.50
C LYS A 68 -20.31 20.32 15.05
N PHE A 69 -19.40 20.17 14.08
CA PHE A 69 -18.60 21.26 13.56
C PHE A 69 -19.41 22.16 12.63
N LYS A 70 -19.43 23.48 12.90
CA LYS A 70 -20.15 24.47 12.11
C LYS A 70 -19.21 25.49 11.50
N GLY A 71 -19.43 25.80 10.21
CA GLY A 71 -18.64 26.79 9.46
C GLY A 71 -17.40 26.22 8.78
N MET A 72 -16.52 27.11 8.32
CA MET A 72 -15.27 26.75 7.66
C MET A 72 -14.22 26.27 8.67
N CYS A 73 -13.60 25.14 8.36
CA CYS A 73 -12.54 24.52 9.13
C CYS A 73 -11.21 25.25 8.89
N MET A 74 -10.88 26.16 9.80
CA MET A 74 -9.62 26.92 9.78
C MET A 74 -8.48 26.22 10.53
N SER A 75 -8.81 25.25 11.40
CA SER A 75 -7.85 24.55 12.24
C SER A 75 -8.21 23.07 12.35
N SER A 76 -7.33 22.20 11.84
CA SER A 76 -7.48 20.74 11.96
C SER A 76 -7.46 20.27 13.41
N THR A 77 -6.72 20.97 14.29
CA THR A 77 -6.68 20.65 15.73
C THR A 77 -8.04 20.85 16.39
N ASN A 78 -8.73 21.96 16.06
CA ASN A 78 -10.10 22.18 16.54
C ASN A 78 -11.06 21.11 16.00
N CYS A 79 -10.96 20.77 14.72
CA CYS A 79 -11.75 19.70 14.12
C CYS A 79 -11.51 18.36 14.82
N ALA A 80 -10.25 17.98 15.05
CA ALA A 80 -9.90 16.76 15.78
C ALA A 80 -10.46 16.74 17.21
N SER A 81 -10.39 17.86 17.93
CA SER A 81 -10.98 17.97 19.28
C SER A 81 -12.49 17.79 19.28
N VAL A 82 -13.19 18.35 18.29
CA VAL A 82 -14.64 18.15 18.12
C VAL A 82 -14.94 16.69 17.79
N CYS A 83 -14.22 16.09 16.85
CA CYS A 83 -14.41 14.70 16.46
C CYS A 83 -14.17 13.72 17.63
N LYS A 84 -13.16 13.95 18.47
CA LYS A 84 -12.93 13.14 19.68
C LYS A 84 -14.04 13.25 20.73
N SER A 85 -14.83 14.32 20.70
CA SER A 85 -16.03 14.46 21.54
C SER A 85 -17.24 13.73 20.96
N GLU A 86 -17.18 13.34 19.67
CA GLU A 86 -18.19 12.51 19.02
C GLU A 86 -17.91 11.02 19.27
N PRO A 87 -18.94 10.20 19.51
CA PRO A 87 -18.75 8.80 19.84
C PRO A 87 -18.16 8.02 18.66
N GLY A 88 -17.06 7.32 18.90
CA GLY A 88 -16.49 6.36 17.95
C GLY A 88 -15.51 6.96 16.93
N PHE A 89 -15.05 8.20 17.12
CA PHE A 89 -14.00 8.81 16.32
C PHE A 89 -12.74 9.03 17.16
N ASP A 90 -11.58 8.79 16.57
CA ASP A 90 -10.25 8.91 17.19
C ASP A 90 -9.48 10.14 16.70
N GLY A 91 -9.93 10.76 15.60
CA GLY A 91 -9.31 11.95 15.05
C GLY A 91 -10.22 12.73 14.10
N GLY A 92 -9.64 13.73 13.45
CA GLY A 92 -10.32 14.51 12.42
C GLY A 92 -9.42 15.57 11.80
N HIS A 93 -9.76 16.00 10.59
CA HIS A 93 -9.02 17.03 9.86
C HIS A 93 -9.92 17.85 8.93
N CYS A 94 -9.44 19.01 8.51
CA CYS A 94 -10.14 19.85 7.54
C CYS A 94 -9.91 19.32 6.11
N GLN A 95 -10.97 19.04 5.37
CA GLN A 95 -10.91 18.49 4.01
C GLN A 95 -11.69 19.35 3.00
N GLY A 96 -11.18 19.41 1.77
CA GLY A 96 -11.85 20.01 0.61
C GLY A 96 -11.83 21.55 0.54
N PHE A 97 -12.38 22.09 -0.55
CA PHE A 97 -12.39 23.53 -0.85
C PHE A 97 -13.23 24.35 0.15
N ARG A 98 -14.38 23.80 0.57
CA ARG A 98 -15.24 24.41 1.60
C ARG A 98 -14.68 24.26 3.01
N ARG A 99 -13.49 23.67 3.18
CA ARG A 99 -12.84 23.40 4.46
C ARG A 99 -13.84 22.74 5.42
N GLN A 100 -14.36 21.57 5.09
CA GLN A 100 -15.29 20.86 5.98
C GLN A 100 -14.50 20.06 7.00
N CYS A 101 -14.99 19.97 8.24
CA CYS A 101 -14.40 19.12 9.25
C CYS A 101 -14.85 17.67 9.03
N VAL A 102 -13.87 16.77 8.88
CA VAL A 102 -14.07 15.34 8.65
C VAL A 102 -13.43 14.58 9.80
N CYS A 103 -14.21 13.74 10.46
CA CYS A 103 -13.79 12.88 11.55
C CYS A 103 -13.29 11.55 11.01
N THR A 104 -12.23 11.04 11.62
CA THR A 104 -11.61 9.76 11.27
C THR A 104 -11.88 8.75 12.37
N LYS A 105 -12.02 7.49 11.98
CA LYS A 105 -12.09 6.34 12.88
C LYS A 105 -11.43 5.12 12.27
N PRO A 106 -10.96 4.15 13.07
CA PRO A 106 -10.40 2.93 12.54
C PRO A 106 -11.51 2.04 11.97
N CYS A 107 -11.19 1.44 10.83
CA CYS A 107 -11.92 0.40 10.11
C CYS A 107 -10.92 -0.68 9.67
#